data_AF-A0A0D9YP11-F1
#
_entry.id   AF-A0A0D9YP11-F1
#
_cell.length_a   1.000
_cell.length_b   1.000
_cell.length_c   1.000
_cell.angle_alpha   90.00
_cell.angle_beta   90.00
_cell.angle_gamma   90.00
#
_symmetry.space_group_name_H-M   'P 1'
#
loop_
_entity.id
_entity.type
_entity.pdbx_description
1 polymer ?
#
loop_
_entity_poly.entity_id
_entity_poly.type
_entity_poly.pdbx_seq_one_letter_code
_entity_poly.pdbx_strand_id
1 'polypeptide(L)'
;MAAGSASLLLLMVVLCAAASGTALAAITDGLLANGNFERGPAPSQLRGTRVVGASAIPSWRTSGFVEYIPSGRKQGDMVLVVPEGSHAVRLGNEASIQQRLAGAARGARYALTFSAARTCAQAERLN
;
A
#
# COMPACT_ATOMS: atom_id res chain seq x y z
N MET A 1 28.21 27.86 40.48
CA MET A 1 28.61 27.41 39.12
C MET A 1 27.83 26.19 38.60
N ALA A 2 26.99 25.50 39.42
CA ALA A 2 26.25 24.31 38.99
C ALA A 2 24.87 24.56 38.31
N ALA A 3 24.28 25.75 38.47
CA ALA A 3 22.96 26.06 37.90
C ALA A 3 22.98 26.26 36.37
N GLY A 4 24.12 26.68 35.82
CA GLY A 4 24.31 26.91 34.39
C GLY A 4 24.40 25.60 33.58
N SER A 5 25.05 24.57 34.12
CA SER A 5 25.21 23.28 33.44
C SER A 5 23.90 22.49 33.39
N ALA A 6 23.11 22.49 34.47
CA ALA A 6 21.80 21.85 34.52
C ALA A 6 20.79 22.50 33.55
N SER A 7 20.81 23.84 33.44
CA SER A 7 19.96 24.57 32.49
C SER A 7 20.35 24.30 31.03
N LEU A 8 21.65 24.16 30.75
CA LEU A 8 22.14 23.85 29.41
C LEU A 8 21.78 22.41 28.98
N LEU A 9 21.85 21.46 29.91
CA LEU A 9 21.44 20.07 29.70
C LEU A 9 19.94 19.96 29.47
N LEU A 10 19.13 20.68 30.26
CA LEU A 10 17.67 20.72 30.09
C LEU A 10 17.29 21.32 28.73
N LEU A 11 17.98 22.40 28.33
CA LEU A 11 17.80 23.03 27.03
C LEU A 11 18.15 22.06 25.88
N MET A 12 19.28 21.35 25.98
CA MET A 12 19.67 20.32 24.99
C MET A 12 18.64 19.18 24.89
N VAL A 13 18.10 18.71 26.02
CA VAL A 13 17.05 17.66 26.02
C VAL A 13 15.77 18.15 25.36
N VAL A 14 15.37 19.41 25.62
CA VAL A 14 14.19 20.02 24.98
C VAL A 14 14.40 20.23 23.48
N LEU A 15 15.58 20.67 23.04
CA LEU A 15 15.91 20.80 21.62
C LEU A 15 15.96 19.44 20.90
N CYS A 16 16.52 18.40 21.52
CA CYS A 16 16.51 17.04 20.96
C CYS A 16 15.09 16.47 20.86
N ALA A 17 14.23 16.70 21.86
CA ALA A 17 12.84 16.27 21.82
C ALA A 17 12.04 17.03 20.74
N ALA A 18 12.31 18.32 20.53
CA ALA A 18 11.69 19.11 19.47
C ALA A 18 12.18 18.72 18.06
N ALA A 19 13.47 18.40 17.90
CA ALA A 19 14.03 17.94 16.63
C ALA A 19 13.61 16.50 16.26
N SER A 20 13.17 15.71 17.25
CA SER A 20 12.56 14.39 17.04
C SER A 20 11.12 14.48 16.51
N GLY A 21 10.54 15.69 16.49
CA GLY A 21 9.19 15.97 16.01
C GLY A 21 9.12 15.96 14.48
N THR A 22 8.70 14.81 13.95
CA THR A 22 8.27 14.60 12.56
C THR A 22 9.34 14.90 11.50
N ALA A 23 10.26 13.94 11.29
CA ALA A 23 10.81 13.76 9.96
C ALA A 23 9.63 13.51 9.00
N LEU A 24 9.21 14.54 8.26
CA LEU A 24 8.29 14.40 7.14
C LEU A 24 8.96 13.44 6.16
N ALA A 25 8.57 12.16 6.20
CA ALA A 25 9.09 11.15 5.29
C ALA A 25 8.84 11.64 3.86
N ALA A 26 9.90 12.05 3.17
CA ALA A 26 9.81 12.45 1.78
C ALA A 26 9.38 11.24 0.95
N ILE A 27 8.58 11.46 -0.09
CA ILE A 27 8.29 10.40 -1.07
C ILE A 27 9.62 10.12 -1.79
N THR A 28 10.16 8.92 -1.58
CA THR A 28 11.38 8.45 -2.23
C THR A 28 11.05 7.65 -3.47
N ASP A 29 12.03 7.54 -4.38
CA ASP A 29 11.91 6.67 -5.55
C ASP A 29 11.76 5.20 -5.16
N GLY A 30 11.16 4.42 -6.06
CA GLY A 30 10.96 2.98 -5.93
C GLY A 30 9.53 2.57 -5.64
N LEU A 31 9.37 1.36 -5.12
CA LEU A 31 8.05 0.82 -4.81
C LEU A 31 7.42 1.56 -3.63
N LEU A 32 6.13 1.87 -3.78
CA LEU A 32 5.28 2.19 -2.65
C LEU A 32 5.30 1.05 -1.63
N ALA A 33 4.90 1.33 -0.39
CA ALA A 33 4.85 0.31 0.65
C ALA A 33 3.94 -0.85 0.20
N ASN A 34 4.51 -2.04 0.02
CA ASN A 34 3.82 -3.20 -0.57
C ASN A 34 3.18 -2.91 -1.94
N GLY A 35 3.80 -2.07 -2.77
CA GLY A 35 3.27 -1.63 -4.07
C GLY A 35 3.21 -2.72 -5.15
N ASN A 36 3.96 -3.80 -4.96
CA ASN A 36 3.97 -5.00 -5.81
C ASN A 36 3.14 -6.16 -5.23
N PHE A 37 2.46 -5.97 -4.11
CA PHE A 37 1.55 -6.95 -3.49
C PHE A 37 2.18 -8.30 -3.07
N GLU A 38 3.50 -8.42 -2.95
CA GLU A 38 4.15 -9.67 -2.53
C GLU A 38 3.95 -10.01 -1.06
N ARG A 39 3.51 -9.06 -0.23
CA ARG A 39 3.01 -9.35 1.12
C ARG A 39 1.49 -9.43 1.09
N GLY A 40 0.98 -10.65 1.22
CA GLY A 40 -0.45 -10.93 1.18
C GLY A 40 -1.19 -10.71 2.51
N PRO A 41 -2.53 -10.80 2.49
CA PRO A 41 -3.36 -10.80 3.69
C PRO A 41 -3.14 -12.02 4.60
N ALA A 42 -3.53 -11.90 5.87
CA ALA A 42 -3.61 -13.07 6.74
C ALA A 42 -4.68 -14.05 6.23
N PRO A 43 -4.50 -15.38 6.38
CA PRO A 43 -5.49 -16.37 5.95
C PRO A 43 -6.90 -16.13 6.50
N SER A 44 -7.01 -15.62 7.73
CA SER A 44 -8.28 -15.27 8.37
C SER A 44 -9.02 -14.10 7.70
N GLN A 45 -8.32 -13.31 6.87
CA GLN A 45 -8.85 -12.16 6.14
C GLN A 45 -9.11 -12.49 4.66
N LEU A 46 -9.08 -13.77 4.30
CA LEU A 46 -9.39 -14.28 2.98
C LEU A 46 -10.58 -15.27 3.03
N ARG A 47 -11.44 -15.22 2.01
CA ARG A 47 -12.40 -16.27 1.68
C ARG A 47 -12.08 -16.78 0.28
N GLY A 48 -11.31 -17.85 0.19
CA GLY A 48 -10.64 -18.22 -1.06
C GLY A 48 -9.64 -17.13 -1.43
N THR A 49 -9.81 -16.49 -2.57
CA THR A 49 -9.02 -15.31 -2.97
C THR A 49 -9.68 -13.98 -2.66
N ARG A 50 -10.93 -13.97 -2.23
CA ARG A 50 -11.63 -12.74 -1.88
C ARG A 50 -11.09 -12.16 -0.58
N VAL A 51 -10.69 -10.90 -0.64
CA VAL A 51 -10.29 -10.10 0.51
C VAL A 51 -11.53 -9.66 1.28
N VAL A 52 -11.61 -9.96 2.58
CA VAL A 52 -12.80 -9.64 3.39
C VAL A 52 -12.63 -8.46 4.33
N GLY A 53 -11.40 -8.02 4.58
CA GLY A 53 -11.12 -6.88 5.45
C GLY A 53 -10.65 -5.66 4.68
N ALA A 54 -11.21 -4.49 4.97
CA ALA A 54 -10.84 -3.21 4.33
C ALA A 54 -9.36 -2.83 4.52
N SER A 55 -8.64 -3.48 5.43
CA SER A 55 -7.21 -3.27 5.71
C SER A 55 -6.44 -4.59 5.73
N ALA A 56 -6.94 -5.60 5.01
CA ALA A 56 -6.37 -6.94 5.01
C ALA A 56 -5.09 -7.02 4.18
N ILE A 57 -4.97 -6.25 3.10
CA ILE A 57 -3.73 -6.16 2.33
C ILE A 57 -2.79 -5.21 3.07
N PRO A 58 -1.59 -5.64 3.48
CA PRO A 58 -0.63 -4.77 4.16
C PRO A 58 -0.38 -3.48 3.38
N SER A 59 -0.44 -2.34 4.06
CA SER A 59 -0.23 -0.99 3.52
C SER A 59 -1.31 -0.47 2.55
N TRP A 60 -2.38 -1.23 2.29
CA TRP A 60 -3.45 -0.83 1.39
C TRP A 60 -4.83 -0.89 2.08
N ARG A 61 -5.68 0.08 1.75
CA ARG A 61 -7.12 0.04 2.04
C ARG A 61 -7.84 -0.52 0.82
N THR A 62 -8.87 -1.34 1.05
CA THR A 62 -9.68 -1.94 -0.01
C THR A 62 -11.15 -1.56 0.15
N SER A 63 -11.85 -1.34 -0.96
CA SER A 63 -13.31 -1.18 -1.01
C SER A 63 -13.89 -2.00 -2.17
N GLY A 64 -15.12 -2.48 -2.00
CA GLY A 64 -15.80 -3.30 -3.01
C GLY A 64 -15.29 -4.74 -3.11
N PHE A 65 -15.41 -5.34 -4.30
CA PHE A 65 -14.96 -6.70 -4.56
C PHE A 65 -13.47 -6.72 -4.93
N VAL A 66 -12.63 -7.18 -4.00
CA VAL A 66 -11.18 -7.26 -4.18
C VAL A 66 -10.73 -8.69 -3.98
N GLU A 67 -9.91 -9.20 -4.89
CA GLU A 67 -9.24 -10.50 -4.73
C GLU A 67 -7.72 -10.35 -4.71
N TYR A 68 -7.09 -11.18 -3.88
CA TYR A 68 -5.65 -11.39 -3.86
C TYR A 68 -5.34 -12.68 -4.61
N ILE A 69 -4.65 -12.59 -5.74
CA ILE A 69 -4.43 -13.74 -6.64
C ILE A 69 -2.94 -14.09 -6.75
N PRO A 70 -2.57 -15.38 -6.68
CA PRO A 70 -1.24 -15.83 -7.03
C PRO A 70 -1.09 -15.99 -8.54
N SER A 71 0.15 -15.93 -9.02
CA SER A 71 0.52 -16.25 -10.39
C SER A 71 0.08 -17.65 -10.78
N GLY A 72 -0.38 -17.84 -12.01
CA GLY A 72 -0.85 -19.14 -12.50
C GLY A 72 -2.25 -19.52 -12.02
N ARG A 73 -2.93 -18.66 -11.23
CA ARG A 73 -4.33 -18.88 -10.86
C ARG A 73 -5.20 -19.01 -12.10
N LYS A 74 -6.08 -20.01 -12.12
CA LYS A 74 -7.05 -20.22 -13.20
C LYS A 74 -8.45 -19.74 -12.83
N GLN A 75 -9.18 -19.25 -13.83
CA GLN A 75 -10.61 -19.02 -13.83
C GLN A 75 -11.21 -19.77 -15.03
N GLY A 76 -11.84 -20.92 -14.76
CA GLY A 76 -12.11 -21.90 -15.82
C GLY A 76 -10.80 -22.40 -16.42
N ASP A 77 -10.71 -22.41 -17.75
CA ASP A 77 -9.50 -22.80 -18.48
C ASP A 77 -8.49 -21.65 -18.68
N MET A 78 -8.87 -20.43 -18.31
CA MET A 78 -8.03 -19.24 -18.49
C MET A 78 -7.12 -18.99 -17.30
N VAL A 79 -5.86 -18.66 -17.57
CA VAL A 79 -4.91 -18.22 -16.54
C VAL A 79 -5.06 -16.72 -16.32
N LEU A 80 -5.25 -16.32 -15.06
CA LEU A 80 -5.23 -14.92 -14.68
C LEU A 80 -3.79 -14.40 -14.73
N VAL A 81 -3.60 -13.31 -15.47
CA VAL A 81 -2.28 -12.68 -15.64
C VAL A 81 -1.91 -11.94 -14.36
N VAL A 82 -0.73 -12.26 -13.82
CA VAL A 82 -0.03 -11.46 -12.81
C VAL A 82 1.07 -10.70 -13.56
N PRO A 83 0.97 -9.35 -13.69
CA PRO A 83 1.89 -8.59 -14.54
C PRO A 83 3.35 -8.60 -14.08
N GLU A 84 3.57 -8.72 -12.77
CA GLU A 84 4.90 -8.71 -12.15
C GLU A 84 4.88 -9.56 -10.88
N GLY A 85 5.98 -10.25 -10.61
CA GLY A 85 6.14 -11.03 -9.38
C GLY A 85 5.25 -12.28 -9.31
N SER A 86 4.86 -12.64 -8.09
CA SER A 86 4.07 -13.84 -7.78
C SER A 86 2.62 -13.51 -7.42
N HIS A 87 2.29 -12.25 -7.11
CA HIS A 87 0.95 -11.89 -6.66
C HIS A 87 0.43 -10.60 -7.29
N ALA A 88 -0.90 -10.52 -7.42
CA ALA A 88 -1.57 -9.30 -7.84
C ALA A 88 -2.90 -9.12 -7.11
N VAL A 89 -3.44 -7.91 -7.18
CA VAL A 89 -4.80 -7.62 -6.77
C VAL A 89 -5.70 -7.55 -8.00
N ARG A 90 -6.81 -8.29 -7.96
CA ARG A 90 -7.88 -8.20 -8.97
C ARG A 90 -9.05 -7.41 -8.41
N LEU A 91 -9.46 -6.39 -9.15
CA LEU A 91 -10.58 -5.52 -8.80
C LEU A 91 -11.82 -5.97 -9.58
N GLY A 92 -12.94 -6.10 -8.87
CA GLY A 92 -14.26 -6.16 -9.49
C GLY A 92 -14.79 -4.78 -9.84
N ASN A 93 -16.00 -4.73 -10.40
CA ASN A 93 -16.66 -3.47 -10.74
C ASN A 93 -16.81 -2.60 -9.49
N GLU A 94 -16.50 -1.31 -9.64
CA GLU A 94 -16.53 -0.29 -8.57
C GLU A 94 -15.63 -0.58 -7.36
N ALA A 95 -14.74 -1.58 -7.43
CA ALA A 95 -13.78 -1.86 -6.39
C ALA A 95 -12.57 -0.92 -6.47
N SER A 96 -11.91 -0.69 -5.34
CA SER A 96 -10.71 0.15 -5.28
C SER A 96 -9.70 -0.34 -4.25
N ILE A 97 -8.43 -0.01 -4.53
CA ILE A 97 -7.33 -0.04 -3.57
C ILE A 97 -6.82 1.38 -3.36
N GLN A 98 -6.43 1.70 -2.13
CA GLN A 98 -5.96 3.03 -1.79
C GLN A 98 -4.81 2.97 -0.79
N GLN A 99 -3.78 3.77 -1.04
CA GLN A 99 -2.73 4.06 -0.07
C GLN A 99 -2.62 5.58 0.08
N ARG A 100 -2.47 6.05 1.32
CA ARG A 100 -2.26 7.47 1.60
C ARG A 100 -0.77 7.73 1.77
N LEU A 101 -0.20 8.55 0.90
CA LEU A 101 1.21 8.94 0.96
C LEU A 101 1.37 10.22 1.79
N ALA A 102 2.36 10.23 2.67
CA ALA A 102 2.81 11.43 3.38
C ALA A 102 4.02 12.04 2.65
N GLY A 103 4.30 13.32 2.87
CA GLY A 103 5.51 13.97 2.33
C GLY A 103 5.42 14.50 0.90
N ALA A 104 4.21 14.65 0.36
CA ALA A 104 4.02 15.41 -0.87
C ALA A 104 4.34 16.90 -0.63
N ALA A 105 5.25 17.46 -1.42
CA ALA A 105 5.70 18.85 -1.31
C ALA A 105 5.07 19.72 -2.39
N ARG A 106 4.65 20.94 -2.02
CA ARG A 106 4.10 21.91 -2.98
C ARG A 106 5.15 22.28 -4.02
N GLY A 107 4.79 22.23 -5.29
CA GLY A 107 5.69 22.55 -6.41
C GLY A 107 6.58 21.39 -6.87
N ALA A 108 6.60 20.26 -6.14
CA ALA A 108 7.27 19.05 -6.59
C ALA A 108 6.47 18.34 -7.70
N ARG A 109 7.16 17.56 -8.53
CA ARG A 109 6.57 16.70 -9.55
C ARG A 109 6.75 15.24 -9.16
N TYR A 110 5.71 14.45 -9.32
CA TYR A 110 5.69 13.02 -9.01
C TYR A 110 5.26 12.24 -10.24
N ALA A 111 5.85 11.06 -10.43
CA ALA A 111 5.41 10.09 -11.43
C ALA A 111 4.99 8.81 -10.71
N LEU A 112 3.80 8.32 -11.01
CA LEU A 112 3.28 7.05 -10.52
C LEU A 112 3.15 6.09 -11.71
N THR A 113 3.78 4.93 -11.61
CA THR A 113 3.71 3.88 -12.62
C THR A 113 3.10 2.64 -11.99
N PHE A 114 2.22 1.96 -12.72
CA PHE A 114 1.63 0.69 -12.30
C PHE A 114 1.40 -0.21 -13.52
N SER A 115 1.46 -1.51 -13.29
CA SER A 115 1.19 -2.54 -14.30
C SER A 115 -0.20 -3.11 -14.09
N ALA A 116 -0.98 -3.24 -15.15
CA ALA A 116 -2.33 -3.79 -15.09
C ALA A 116 -2.55 -4.76 -16.26
N ALA A 117 -3.34 -5.81 -16.00
CA ALA A 117 -3.78 -6.76 -17.02
C ALA A 117 -5.31 -6.91 -16.95
N ARG A 118 -5.93 -7.01 -18.13
CA ARG A 118 -7.37 -7.32 -18.21
C ARG A 118 -7.57 -8.81 -18.02
N THR A 119 -8.46 -9.19 -17.11
CA THR A 119 -8.96 -10.57 -17.05
C THR A 119 -10.14 -10.71 -18.01
N CYS A 120 -10.27 -11.84 -18.72
CA CYS A 120 -11.35 -12.04 -19.67
C CYS A 120 -12.72 -11.87 -19.02
N ALA A 121 -13.50 -10.92 -19.52
CA ALA A 121 -14.78 -10.46 -18.97
C ALA A 121 -15.97 -11.40 -19.29
N GLN A 122 -15.76 -12.71 -19.37
CA GLN A 122 -16.82 -13.65 -19.81
C GLN A 122 -18.00 -13.75 -18.82
N ALA A 123 -17.86 -13.24 -17.59
CA ALA A 123 -18.93 -13.17 -16.60
C ALA A 123 -19.59 -11.78 -16.50
N GLU A 124 -19.14 -10.80 -17.30
CA GLU A 124 -19.76 -9.49 -17.36
C GLU A 124 -21.01 -9.59 -18.25
N ARG A 125 -22.18 -9.64 -17.63
CA ARG A 125 -23.44 -9.49 -18.35
C ARG A 125 -23.51 -8.05 -18.84
N LEU A 126 -23.40 -7.85 -20.15
CA LEU A 126 -23.88 -6.64 -20.79
C LEU A 126 -25.37 -6.53 -20.51
N ASN A 127 -25.73 -5.47 -19.81
CA ASN A 127 -27.06 -5.04 -19.44
C ASN A 127 -27.96 -4.80 -20.66
#